data_AF-A0A8T6NZT9-F1
#
_entry.id   AF-A0A8T6NZT9-F1
#
_cell.length_a   1.000
_cell.length_b   1.000
_cell.length_c   1.000
_cell.angle_alpha   90.00
_cell.angle_beta   90.00
_cell.angle_gamma   90.00
#
_symmetry.space_group_name_H-M   'P 1'
#
loop_
_entity.id
_entity.type
_entity.pdbx_description
1 polymer ?
#
loop_
_entity_poly.entity_id
_entity_poly.type
_entity_poly.pdbx_seq_one_letter_code
_entity_poly.pdbx_strand_id
1 'polypeptide(L)'
;MRYVRGGSLREVLDRQGGLPLVQVQRIIGQVAEALAAAHEAKVIQQDQQLHELAHSPLMLSVMIMAYRGSTSEDVPDYAETEVQRGHLFETYVQRMIQRHTEDSPYAPDVIRETLGWLAKNMRSHGQSIFRVEDLQPSWLGTDGPPLFARAYGAAGILLGTLLWVLTTVVIASPDGMLFSPEAALVLLASGLAGGTMGWGLTATGDNYDRWWVSVICGLSAFFPVLMGGIDELLNPLFGAILYGSLHAVLAFLLRRLNYSPVHIWTVERLRFSINRVRWFTAALGGLAVLVFVMSSVLPYEFPDRLPIALIAGFGIALLGVAFTTGLSSDRVSESLRPNQGVRDSLQNGLRVGLGEAFAAFLVFVLVDAILNGWSGQGVLRGLNIAIFFFGLISFVVGFASVIQHSVLRMLLFWQSLIPWNYVGFLNHAARLALLKRVGGSYIFIHRYLLEYFADQYVEAEA
;
A
#
# COMPACT_ATOMS: atom_id res chain seq x y z
N MET A 1 -27.27 -15.09 -18.98
CA MET A 1 -27.76 -15.58 -17.68
C MET A 1 -27.63 -14.45 -16.67
N ARG A 2 -28.71 -14.05 -15.98
CA ARG A 2 -28.66 -13.02 -14.93
C ARG A 2 -27.82 -13.55 -13.77
N TYR A 3 -26.71 -12.89 -13.46
CA TYR A 3 -25.83 -13.21 -12.36
C TYR A 3 -26.53 -12.89 -11.03
N VAL A 4 -26.93 -13.91 -10.27
CA VAL A 4 -27.50 -13.76 -8.92
C VAL A 4 -26.33 -13.81 -7.93
N ARG A 5 -26.11 -12.71 -7.20
CA ARG A 5 -25.08 -12.60 -6.16
C ARG A 5 -25.38 -13.54 -4.99
N GLY A 6 -24.37 -14.31 -4.58
CA GLY A 6 -24.20 -14.80 -3.21
C GLY A 6 -25.07 -15.99 -2.82
N GLY A 7 -24.53 -17.19 -3.02
CA GLY A 7 -25.02 -18.44 -2.45
C GLY A 7 -24.50 -19.64 -3.22
N SER A 8 -24.24 -20.76 -2.53
CA SER A 8 -24.10 -22.07 -3.17
C SER A 8 -25.39 -22.39 -3.97
N LEU A 9 -25.30 -23.23 -5.01
CA LEU A 9 -26.48 -23.64 -5.80
C LEU A 9 -27.61 -24.17 -4.90
N ARG A 10 -27.24 -24.82 -3.79
CA ARG A 10 -28.15 -25.30 -2.74
C ARG A 10 -28.91 -24.17 -2.06
N GLU A 11 -28.24 -23.08 -1.66
CA GLU A 11 -28.90 -21.91 -1.05
C GLU A 11 -29.79 -21.14 -2.03
N VAL A 12 -29.47 -21.15 -3.33
CA VAL A 12 -30.32 -20.55 -4.36
C VAL A 12 -31.58 -21.40 -4.59
N LEU A 13 -31.45 -22.72 -4.61
CA LEU A 13 -32.57 -23.67 -4.72
C LEU A 13 -33.47 -23.62 -3.48
N ASP A 14 -32.89 -23.45 -2.29
CA ASP A 14 -33.64 -23.30 -1.04
C ASP A 14 -34.40 -21.96 -0.96
N ARG A 15 -33.89 -20.89 -1.59
CA ARG A 15 -34.53 -19.55 -1.58
C ARG A 15 -35.52 -19.31 -2.72
N GLN A 16 -35.28 -19.85 -3.91
CA GLN A 16 -36.07 -19.54 -5.11
C GLN A 16 -37.03 -20.66 -5.52
N GLY A 17 -37.06 -21.77 -4.77
CA GLY A 17 -37.72 -23.00 -5.21
C GLY A 17 -36.95 -23.67 -6.34
N GLY A 18 -37.20 -24.97 -6.52
CA GLY A 18 -36.52 -25.78 -7.54
C GLY A 18 -36.55 -25.12 -8.93
N LEU A 19 -35.44 -25.22 -9.65
CA LEU A 19 -35.37 -24.75 -11.03
C LEU A 19 -36.49 -25.41 -11.85
N PRO A 20 -37.23 -24.65 -12.70
CA PRO A 20 -38.30 -25.22 -13.50
C PRO A 20 -37.76 -26.38 -14.35
N LEU A 21 -38.53 -27.46 -14.46
CA LEU A 21 -38.12 -28.72 -15.12
C LEU A 21 -37.52 -28.48 -16.51
N VAL A 22 -38.08 -27.53 -17.26
CA VAL A 22 -37.62 -27.09 -18.60
C VAL A 22 -36.21 -26.48 -18.57
N GLN A 23 -35.88 -25.73 -17.51
CA GLN A 23 -34.55 -25.15 -17.33
C GLN A 23 -33.53 -26.21 -16.90
N VAL A 24 -33.94 -27.17 -16.07
CA VAL A 24 -33.10 -28.31 -15.68
C VAL A 24 -32.80 -29.20 -16.89
N GLN A 25 -33.82 -29.57 -17.66
CA GLN A 25 -33.66 -30.37 -18.89
C GLN A 25 -32.78 -29.68 -19.92
N ARG A 26 -32.89 -28.36 -20.08
CA ARG A 26 -32.03 -27.59 -20.99
C ARG A 26 -30.57 -27.55 -20.53
N ILE A 27 -30.31 -27.39 -19.23
CA ILE A 27 -28.95 -27.44 -18.69
C ILE A 27 -28.37 -28.85 -18.85
N ILE A 28 -29.14 -29.89 -18.51
CA ILE A 28 -28.73 -31.29 -18.67
C ILE A 28 -28.48 -31.60 -20.15
N GLY A 29 -29.35 -31.15 -21.06
CA GLY A 29 -29.18 -31.33 -22.51
C GLY A 29 -27.91 -30.63 -23.03
N GLN A 30 -27.65 -29.40 -22.61
CA GLN A 30 -26.43 -28.67 -23.00
C GLN A 30 -25.15 -29.32 -22.45
N VAL A 31 -25.22 -29.84 -21.22
CA VAL A 31 -24.10 -30.57 -20.62
C VAL A 31 -23.90 -31.92 -21.32
N ALA A 32 -24.99 -32.62 -21.66
CA ALA A 32 -24.95 -33.89 -22.38
C ALA A 32 -24.43 -33.73 -23.81
N GLU A 33 -24.87 -32.72 -24.55
CA GLU A 33 -24.35 -32.38 -25.88
C GLU A 33 -22.87 -32.04 -25.84
N ALA A 34 -22.46 -31.25 -24.84
CA ALA A 34 -21.05 -30.86 -24.72
C ALA A 34 -20.16 -32.03 -24.26
N LEU A 35 -20.68 -32.94 -23.44
CA LEU A 35 -20.03 -34.20 -23.08
C LEU A 35 -19.95 -35.17 -24.26
N ALA A 36 -21.01 -35.26 -25.07
CA ALA A 36 -21.05 -36.08 -26.28
C ALA A 36 -20.05 -35.57 -27.32
N ALA A 37 -19.98 -34.26 -27.55
CA ALA A 37 -18.98 -33.64 -28.42
C ALA A 37 -17.55 -33.89 -27.91
N ALA A 38 -17.30 -33.79 -26.60
CA ALA A 38 -16.00 -34.12 -26.02
C ALA A 38 -15.64 -35.62 -26.11
N HIS A 39 -16.64 -36.50 -26.08
CA HIS A 39 -16.47 -37.95 -26.25
C HIS A 39 -16.20 -38.33 -27.70
N GLU A 40 -16.96 -37.79 -28.66
CA GLU A 40 -16.77 -37.98 -30.10
C GLU A 40 -15.42 -37.44 -30.58
N ALA A 41 -14.94 -36.35 -29.97
CA ALA A 41 -13.61 -35.81 -30.19
C ALA A 41 -12.46 -36.63 -29.54
N LYS A 42 -12.75 -37.80 -28.94
CA LYS A 42 -11.77 -38.72 -28.31
C LYS A 42 -10.89 -38.13 -27.19
N VAL A 43 -11.14 -36.89 -26.75
CA VAL A 43 -10.34 -36.17 -25.75
C VAL A 43 -10.27 -36.89 -24.39
N ILE A 44 -11.25 -37.75 -24.10
CA ILE A 44 -11.36 -38.48 -22.83
C ILE A 44 -10.76 -39.90 -22.94
N GLN A 45 -10.71 -40.54 -24.11
CA GLN A 45 -10.37 -41.96 -24.20
C GLN A 45 -8.87 -42.28 -24.35
N GLN A 46 -8.03 -41.31 -24.73
CA GLN A 46 -6.63 -41.59 -25.06
C GLN A 46 -5.65 -41.40 -23.89
N ASP A 47 -6.03 -40.76 -22.79
CA ASP A 47 -5.04 -40.22 -21.86
C ASP A 47 -5.44 -40.34 -20.38
N GLN A 48 -4.63 -41.12 -19.65
CA GLN A 48 -4.83 -41.47 -18.23
C GLN A 48 -4.72 -40.25 -17.30
N GLN A 49 -3.98 -39.20 -17.67
CA GLN A 49 -3.88 -37.95 -16.91
C GLN A 49 -5.01 -36.96 -17.24
N LEU A 50 -5.47 -36.91 -18.49
CA LEU A 50 -6.68 -36.15 -18.87
C LEU A 50 -7.95 -36.76 -18.25
N HIS A 51 -7.98 -38.08 -18.03
CA HIS A 51 -9.01 -38.76 -17.24
C HIS A 51 -9.02 -38.30 -15.77
N GLU A 52 -7.85 -38.21 -15.11
CA GLU A 52 -7.72 -37.66 -13.75
C GLU A 52 -8.13 -36.18 -13.66
N LEU A 53 -7.88 -35.42 -14.73
CA LEU A 53 -8.27 -34.02 -14.88
C LEU A 53 -9.78 -33.83 -15.10
N ALA A 54 -10.43 -34.69 -15.89
CA ALA A 54 -11.87 -34.68 -16.15
C ALA A 54 -12.70 -35.05 -14.90
N HIS A 55 -12.10 -35.66 -13.88
CA HIS A 55 -12.72 -35.85 -12.56
C HIS A 55 -12.95 -34.53 -11.79
N SER A 56 -12.33 -33.43 -12.23
CA SER A 56 -12.64 -32.08 -11.74
C SER A 56 -13.80 -31.49 -12.55
N PRO A 57 -14.97 -31.19 -11.93
CA PRO A 57 -16.11 -30.56 -12.61
C PRO A 57 -15.75 -29.25 -13.33
N LEU A 58 -14.68 -28.59 -12.88
CA LEU A 58 -14.17 -27.36 -13.45
C LEU A 58 -13.40 -27.60 -14.75
N MET A 59 -12.58 -28.65 -14.84
CA MET A 59 -11.86 -28.97 -16.09
C MET A 59 -12.83 -29.42 -17.17
N LEU A 60 -13.85 -30.18 -16.77
CA LEU A 60 -14.94 -30.58 -17.65
C LEU A 60 -15.69 -29.33 -18.19
N SER A 61 -15.88 -28.30 -17.37
CA SER A 61 -16.39 -27.00 -17.84
C SER A 61 -15.45 -26.30 -18.83
N VAL A 62 -14.13 -26.40 -18.66
CA VAL A 62 -13.14 -25.83 -19.60
C VAL A 62 -13.22 -26.55 -20.94
N MET A 63 -13.20 -27.89 -20.95
CA MET A 63 -13.35 -28.70 -22.17
C MET A 63 -14.65 -28.42 -22.89
N ILE A 64 -15.77 -28.38 -22.16
CA ILE A 64 -17.09 -28.01 -22.70
C ILE A 64 -17.04 -26.64 -23.37
N MET A 65 -16.46 -25.63 -22.73
CA MET A 65 -16.39 -24.28 -23.32
C MET A 65 -15.40 -24.21 -24.50
N ALA A 66 -14.29 -24.95 -24.43
CA ALA A 66 -13.26 -24.99 -25.45
C ALA A 66 -13.67 -25.71 -26.72
N TYR A 67 -14.55 -26.73 -26.64
CA TYR A 67 -14.99 -27.52 -27.80
C TYR A 67 -16.48 -27.38 -28.12
N ARG A 68 -17.22 -26.50 -27.44
CA ARG A 68 -18.62 -26.22 -27.77
C ARG A 68 -18.80 -25.87 -29.26
N GLY A 69 -19.53 -26.70 -30.00
CA GLY A 69 -19.79 -26.49 -31.43
C GLY A 69 -18.64 -26.87 -32.38
N SER A 70 -17.59 -27.53 -31.89
CA SER A 70 -16.57 -28.18 -32.74
C SER A 70 -17.03 -29.56 -33.19
N THR A 71 -16.65 -29.98 -34.39
CA THR A 71 -16.82 -31.36 -34.85
C THR A 71 -15.57 -32.19 -34.51
N SER A 72 -15.66 -33.52 -34.58
CA SER A 72 -14.53 -34.42 -34.31
C SER A 72 -13.33 -34.24 -35.25
N GLU A 73 -13.51 -33.55 -36.39
CA GLU A 73 -12.44 -33.23 -37.34
C GLU A 73 -11.60 -32.01 -36.92
N ASP A 74 -12.15 -31.12 -36.09
CA ASP A 74 -11.48 -29.91 -35.62
C ASP A 74 -10.53 -30.15 -34.43
N VAL A 75 -10.54 -31.37 -33.88
CA VAL A 75 -9.74 -31.74 -32.70
C VAL A 75 -8.52 -32.54 -33.17
N PRO A 76 -7.30 -31.97 -33.10
CA PRO A 76 -6.13 -32.66 -33.60
C PRO A 76 -5.78 -33.86 -32.71
N ASP A 77 -5.45 -34.98 -33.35
CA ASP A 77 -4.97 -36.21 -32.70
C ASP A 77 -3.50 -36.02 -32.28
N TYR A 78 -3.29 -35.51 -31.06
CA TYR A 78 -1.96 -35.30 -30.51
C TYR A 78 -1.48 -36.56 -29.78
N ALA A 79 -0.28 -37.04 -30.12
CA ALA A 79 0.33 -38.20 -29.47
C ALA A 79 0.87 -37.92 -28.05
N GLU A 80 1.07 -36.64 -27.70
CA GLU A 80 1.63 -36.21 -26.41
C GLU A 80 0.62 -35.39 -25.58
N THR A 81 0.41 -35.81 -24.34
CA THR A 81 -0.49 -35.22 -23.34
C THR A 81 -0.27 -33.72 -23.11
N GLU A 82 1.00 -33.28 -23.07
CA GLU A 82 1.30 -31.86 -22.84
C GLU A 82 0.91 -30.98 -24.03
N VAL A 83 1.10 -31.47 -25.25
CA VAL A 83 0.72 -30.77 -26.48
C VAL A 83 -0.80 -30.67 -26.58
N GLN A 84 -1.51 -31.75 -26.25
CA GLN A 84 -2.97 -31.75 -26.20
C GLN A 84 -3.51 -30.78 -25.14
N ARG A 85 -2.90 -30.73 -23.96
CA ARG A 85 -3.25 -29.77 -22.89
C ARG A 85 -3.02 -28.32 -23.31
N GLY A 86 -1.88 -28.04 -23.95
CA GLY A 86 -1.56 -26.71 -24.47
C GLY A 86 -2.58 -26.24 -25.51
N HIS A 87 -2.95 -27.12 -26.45
CA HIS A 87 -3.96 -26.82 -27.45
C HIS A 87 -5.34 -26.56 -26.84
N LEU A 88 -5.79 -27.39 -25.87
CA LEU A 88 -7.05 -27.18 -25.15
C LEU A 88 -7.12 -25.77 -24.52
N PHE A 89 -6.06 -25.33 -23.83
CA PHE A 89 -6.04 -24.01 -23.21
C PHE A 89 -5.95 -22.87 -24.21
N GLU A 90 -5.20 -23.03 -25.31
CA GLU A 90 -5.18 -22.04 -26.40
C GLU A 90 -6.60 -21.85 -26.98
N THR A 91 -7.26 -22.94 -27.36
CA THR A 91 -8.63 -22.90 -27.90
C THR A 91 -9.60 -22.30 -26.89
N TYR A 92 -9.48 -22.68 -25.61
CA TYR A 92 -10.27 -22.10 -24.53
C TYR A 92 -10.08 -20.59 -24.43
N VAL A 93 -8.84 -20.11 -24.31
CA VAL A 93 -8.52 -18.69 -24.14
C VAL A 93 -8.99 -17.88 -25.34
N GLN A 94 -8.72 -18.36 -26.56
CA GLN A 94 -9.16 -17.70 -27.79
C GLN A 94 -10.69 -17.51 -27.81
N ARG A 95 -11.46 -18.57 -27.50
CA ARG A 95 -12.92 -18.49 -27.46
C ARG A 95 -13.43 -17.56 -26.38
N MET A 96 -12.83 -17.58 -25.20
CA MET A 96 -13.28 -16.73 -24.09
C MET A 96 -13.03 -15.26 -24.37
N ILE A 97 -11.91 -14.91 -25.01
CA ILE A 97 -11.63 -13.54 -25.46
C ILE A 97 -12.60 -13.14 -26.59
N GLN A 98 -12.80 -14.01 -27.59
CA GLN A 98 -13.67 -13.73 -28.74
C GLN A 98 -15.15 -13.51 -28.38
N ARG A 99 -15.65 -14.20 -27.33
CA ARG A 99 -17.05 -14.15 -26.92
C ARG A 99 -17.58 -12.76 -26.57
N HIS A 100 -16.70 -11.83 -26.19
CA HIS A 100 -17.08 -10.46 -25.80
C HIS A 100 -16.21 -9.39 -26.47
N THR A 101 -15.62 -9.67 -27.63
CA THR A 101 -14.72 -8.72 -28.30
C THR A 101 -15.40 -7.38 -28.64
N GLU A 102 -16.64 -7.40 -29.13
CA GLU A 102 -17.35 -6.18 -29.56
C GLU A 102 -17.66 -5.21 -28.40
N ASP A 103 -17.82 -5.73 -27.18
CA ASP A 103 -18.08 -4.94 -25.97
C ASP A 103 -16.84 -4.81 -25.06
N SER A 104 -15.67 -5.27 -25.51
CA SER A 104 -14.46 -5.29 -24.69
C SER A 104 -13.75 -3.95 -24.70
N PRO A 105 -13.47 -3.33 -23.53
CA PRO A 105 -12.64 -2.14 -23.44
C PRO A 105 -11.12 -2.43 -23.60
N TYR A 106 -10.74 -3.69 -23.76
CA TYR A 106 -9.35 -4.13 -23.89
C TYR A 106 -9.16 -4.96 -25.16
N ALA A 107 -8.08 -4.69 -25.89
CA ALA A 107 -7.71 -5.48 -27.06
C ALA A 107 -7.32 -6.93 -26.65
N PRO A 108 -7.56 -7.94 -27.51
CA PRO A 108 -7.19 -9.33 -27.26
C PRO A 108 -5.73 -9.52 -26.84
N ASP A 109 -4.81 -8.82 -27.49
CA ASP A 109 -3.37 -8.94 -27.22
C ASP A 109 -3.02 -8.42 -25.83
N VAL A 110 -3.58 -7.25 -25.45
CA VAL A 110 -3.43 -6.68 -24.11
C VAL A 110 -3.94 -7.64 -23.02
N ILE A 111 -5.03 -8.36 -23.28
CA ILE A 111 -5.56 -9.37 -22.35
C ILE A 111 -4.57 -10.53 -22.18
N ARG A 112 -4.04 -11.06 -23.29
CA ARG A 112 -3.07 -12.17 -23.25
C ARG A 112 -1.77 -11.76 -22.57
N GLU A 113 -1.20 -10.62 -22.95
CA GLU A 113 0.06 -10.11 -22.39
C GLU A 113 -0.06 -9.82 -20.88
N THR A 114 -1.11 -9.10 -20.47
CA THR A 114 -1.29 -8.74 -19.05
C THR A 114 -1.57 -9.99 -18.20
N LEU A 115 -2.36 -10.96 -18.69
CA LEU A 115 -2.61 -12.21 -17.98
C LEU A 115 -1.38 -13.13 -17.96
N GLY A 116 -0.59 -13.15 -19.04
CA GLY A 116 0.70 -13.83 -19.10
C GLY A 116 1.67 -13.28 -18.08
N TRP A 117 1.83 -11.95 -18.03
CA TRP A 117 2.65 -11.26 -17.05
C TRP A 117 2.19 -11.54 -15.61
N LEU A 118 0.89 -11.45 -15.35
CA LEU A 118 0.30 -11.75 -14.04
C LEU A 118 0.57 -13.20 -13.64
N ALA A 119 0.34 -14.15 -14.55
CA ALA A 119 0.54 -15.57 -14.30
C ALA A 119 2.01 -15.91 -14.01
N LYS A 120 2.95 -15.35 -14.80
CA LYS A 120 4.39 -15.51 -14.55
C LYS A 120 4.77 -15.01 -13.17
N ASN A 121 4.32 -13.81 -12.79
CA ASN A 121 4.64 -13.24 -11.48
C ASN A 121 3.98 -13.99 -10.33
N MET A 122 2.73 -14.43 -10.48
CA MET A 122 2.06 -15.29 -9.50
C MET A 122 2.81 -16.61 -9.33
N ARG A 123 3.28 -17.23 -10.42
CA ARG A 123 4.08 -18.46 -10.39
C ARG A 123 5.42 -18.26 -9.69
N SER A 124 6.18 -17.23 -10.07
CA SER A 124 7.51 -16.96 -9.51
C SER A 124 7.48 -16.62 -8.02
N HIS A 125 6.39 -15.99 -7.56
CA HIS A 125 6.19 -15.66 -6.14
C HIS A 125 5.40 -16.73 -5.36
N GLY A 126 5.07 -17.88 -5.98
CA GLY A 126 4.35 -18.97 -5.33
C GLY A 126 2.92 -18.61 -4.90
N GLN A 127 2.28 -17.64 -5.57
CA GLN A 127 0.96 -17.13 -5.24
C GLN A 127 -0.13 -17.81 -6.09
N SER A 128 -1.15 -18.34 -5.45
CA SER A 128 -2.38 -18.82 -6.11
C SER A 128 -3.55 -17.83 -6.01
N ILE A 129 -3.46 -16.90 -5.06
CA ILE A 129 -4.44 -15.84 -4.81
C ILE A 129 -3.75 -14.49 -4.98
N PHE A 130 -4.28 -13.66 -5.86
CA PHE A 130 -3.74 -12.35 -6.16
C PHE A 130 -4.64 -11.25 -5.59
N ARG A 131 -4.03 -10.33 -4.83
CA ARG A 131 -4.65 -9.07 -4.41
C ARG A 131 -3.91 -7.91 -5.07
N VAL A 132 -4.64 -6.87 -5.43
CA VAL A 132 -4.06 -5.70 -6.13
C VAL A 132 -3.13 -4.90 -5.21
N GLU A 133 -3.31 -5.04 -3.90
CA GLU A 133 -2.44 -4.54 -2.83
C GLU A 133 -1.24 -5.46 -2.50
N ASP A 134 -1.10 -6.61 -3.17
CA ASP A 134 0.08 -7.49 -3.06
C ASP A 134 1.12 -7.23 -4.17
N LEU A 135 0.89 -6.25 -5.05
CA LEU A 135 1.88 -5.83 -6.04
C LEU A 135 3.17 -5.37 -5.32
N GLN A 136 4.31 -5.92 -5.72
CA GLN A 136 5.62 -5.59 -5.15
C GLN A 136 6.58 -5.05 -6.22
N PRO A 137 7.60 -4.26 -5.84
CA PRO A 137 8.60 -3.75 -6.79
C PRO A 137 9.38 -4.85 -7.54
N SER A 138 9.46 -6.06 -7.01
CA SER A 138 10.03 -7.23 -7.69
C SER A 138 9.26 -7.64 -8.95
N TRP A 139 8.02 -7.17 -9.14
CA TRP A 139 7.17 -7.48 -10.30
C TRP A 139 7.54 -6.66 -11.55
N LEU A 140 8.46 -5.70 -11.41
CA LEU A 140 9.03 -4.87 -12.49
C LEU A 140 10.26 -5.53 -13.13
N GLY A 141 10.58 -6.79 -12.80
CA GLY A 141 11.79 -7.48 -13.27
C GLY A 141 13.04 -7.17 -12.44
N THR A 142 14.21 -7.56 -12.96
CA THR A 142 15.51 -7.46 -12.27
C THR A 142 15.92 -6.03 -11.93
N ASP A 143 15.71 -5.09 -12.86
CA ASP A 143 16.01 -3.66 -12.68
C ASP A 143 14.83 -2.86 -12.09
N GLY A 144 13.74 -3.55 -11.76
CA GLY A 144 12.54 -2.98 -11.19
C GLY A 144 12.72 -2.33 -9.82
N PRO A 145 13.27 -3.05 -8.81
CA PRO A 145 13.50 -2.49 -7.48
C PRO A 145 14.33 -1.19 -7.46
N PRO A 146 15.47 -1.06 -8.18
CA PRO A 146 16.22 0.20 -8.20
C PRO A 146 15.51 1.33 -8.95
N LEU A 147 14.72 1.03 -10.00
CA LEU A 147 13.90 2.04 -10.68
C LEU A 147 12.79 2.55 -9.75
N PHE A 148 12.09 1.64 -9.08
CA PHE A 148 11.06 1.95 -8.09
C PHE A 148 11.61 2.82 -6.96
N ALA A 149 12.76 2.43 -6.41
CA ALA A 149 13.51 3.16 -5.39
C ALA A 149 13.74 4.63 -5.77
N ARG A 150 14.22 4.88 -7.00
CA ARG A 150 14.48 6.25 -7.49
C ARG A 150 13.19 7.06 -7.65
N ALA A 151 12.16 6.46 -8.24
CA ALA A 151 10.87 7.12 -8.44
C ALA A 151 10.16 7.43 -7.11
N TYR A 152 10.21 6.49 -6.16
CA TYR A 152 9.68 6.68 -4.81
C TYR A 152 10.48 7.71 -4.01
N GLY A 153 11.80 7.69 -4.14
CA GLY A 153 12.73 8.71 -3.66
C GLY A 153 12.34 10.12 -4.10
N ALA A 154 12.16 10.30 -5.41
CA ALA A 154 11.78 11.58 -6.01
C ALA A 154 10.39 12.06 -5.55
N ALA A 155 9.41 11.16 -5.46
CA ALA A 155 8.09 11.48 -4.91
C ALA A 155 8.17 11.94 -3.44
N GLY A 156 9.02 11.28 -2.65
CA GLY A 156 9.32 11.67 -1.27
C GLY A 156 9.91 13.08 -1.18
N ILE A 157 10.93 13.39 -1.98
CA ILE A 157 11.54 14.74 -2.05
C ILE A 157 10.47 15.78 -2.37
N LEU A 158 9.70 15.58 -3.44
CA LEU A 158 8.68 16.54 -3.86
C LEU A 158 7.62 16.78 -2.78
N LEU A 159 7.11 15.70 -2.17
CA LEU A 159 6.11 15.81 -1.11
C LEU A 159 6.68 16.46 0.15
N GLY A 160 7.91 16.09 0.52
CA GLY A 160 8.63 16.65 1.65
C GLY A 160 8.86 18.15 1.47
N THR A 161 9.40 18.58 0.32
CA THR A 161 9.56 19.98 -0.05
C THR A 161 8.23 20.73 -0.05
N LEU A 162 7.16 20.17 -0.63
CA LEU A 162 5.84 20.80 -0.68
C LEU A 162 5.26 21.00 0.73
N LEU A 163 5.28 19.95 1.56
CA LEU A 163 4.80 20.02 2.94
C LEU A 163 5.57 21.08 3.73
N TRP A 164 6.89 21.18 3.48
CA TRP A 164 7.77 22.08 4.19
C TRP A 164 7.64 23.53 3.78
N VAL A 165 7.51 23.80 2.49
CA VAL A 165 7.20 25.14 1.98
C VAL A 165 5.84 25.58 2.54
N LEU A 166 4.84 24.68 2.58
CA LEU A 166 3.53 24.98 3.15
C LEU A 166 3.63 25.39 4.62
N THR A 167 4.32 24.64 5.48
CA THR A 167 4.49 25.01 6.89
C THR A 167 5.24 26.33 7.06
N THR A 168 6.26 26.56 6.24
CA THR A 168 7.06 27.80 6.27
C THR A 168 6.22 29.01 5.90
N VAL A 169 5.38 28.89 4.86
CA VAL A 169 4.51 29.98 4.42
C VAL A 169 3.49 30.34 5.50
N VAL A 170 2.91 29.35 6.18
CA VAL A 170 1.96 29.62 7.27
C VAL A 170 2.64 30.33 8.43
N ILE A 171 3.86 29.96 8.80
CA ILE A 171 4.64 30.62 9.87
C ILE A 171 5.05 32.04 9.47
N ALA A 172 5.52 32.27 8.24
CA ALA A 172 6.01 33.57 7.80
C ALA A 172 4.90 34.59 7.48
N SER A 173 3.63 34.16 7.45
CA SER A 173 2.48 34.99 7.08
C SER A 173 2.08 36.06 8.08
N PRO A 174 2.07 35.84 9.42
CA PRO A 174 1.61 36.83 10.39
C PRO A 174 2.58 38.00 10.57
N ASP A 175 3.88 37.77 10.39
CA ASP A 175 4.93 38.74 10.68
C ASP A 175 5.35 39.55 9.44
N GLY A 176 4.67 39.38 8.30
CA GLY A 176 5.03 40.04 7.04
C GLY A 176 6.35 39.53 6.43
N MET A 177 6.96 38.50 7.02
CA MET A 177 8.25 37.94 6.61
C MET A 177 8.23 37.41 5.18
N LEU A 178 7.07 36.97 4.67
CA LEU A 178 6.91 36.48 3.30
C LEU A 178 7.34 37.48 2.20
N PHE A 179 7.28 38.78 2.48
CA PHE A 179 7.64 39.83 1.51
C PHE A 179 9.00 40.47 1.78
N SER A 180 9.76 39.93 2.74
CA SER A 180 11.13 40.36 3.01
C SER A 180 12.12 39.82 1.97
N PRO A 181 13.25 40.50 1.73
CA PRO A 181 14.33 39.96 0.89
C PRO A 181 14.88 38.61 1.40
N GLU A 182 14.78 38.38 2.72
CA GLU A 182 15.23 37.16 3.39
C GLU A 182 14.25 35.97 3.20
N ALA A 183 12.99 36.27 2.84
CA ALA A 183 11.93 35.27 2.66
C ALA A 183 12.29 34.20 1.62
N ALA A 184 12.92 34.62 0.51
CA ALA A 184 13.31 33.72 -0.56
C ALA A 184 14.37 32.71 -0.08
N LEU A 185 15.32 33.16 0.74
CA LEU A 185 16.36 32.30 1.32
C LEU A 185 15.74 31.31 2.32
N VAL A 186 14.82 31.78 3.16
CA VAL A 186 14.10 30.94 4.13
C VAL A 186 13.27 29.89 3.42
N LEU A 187 12.52 30.25 2.37
CA LEU A 187 11.71 29.31 1.57
C LEU A 187 12.57 28.29 0.82
N LEU A 188 13.74 28.69 0.33
CA LEU A 188 14.68 27.78 -0.34
C LEU A 188 15.33 26.80 0.65
N ALA A 189 15.85 27.29 1.78
CA ALA A 189 16.41 26.46 2.85
C ALA A 189 15.36 25.46 3.37
N SER A 190 14.13 25.95 3.50
CA SER A 190 12.95 25.17 3.85
C SER A 190 12.64 24.08 2.82
N GLY A 191 12.61 24.42 1.53
CA GLY A 191 12.40 23.44 0.47
C GLY A 191 13.47 22.34 0.44
N LEU A 192 14.74 22.71 0.67
CA LEU A 192 15.86 21.76 0.77
C LEU A 192 15.73 20.86 2.01
N ALA A 193 15.40 21.43 3.17
CA ALA A 193 15.17 20.67 4.39
C ALA A 193 14.04 19.64 4.22
N GLY A 194 12.88 20.07 3.71
CA GLY A 194 11.77 19.18 3.39
C GLY A 194 12.15 18.11 2.38
N GLY A 195 12.92 18.47 1.35
CA GLY A 195 13.40 17.54 0.33
C GLY A 195 14.32 16.46 0.90
N THR A 196 15.27 16.84 1.76
CA THR A 196 16.15 15.88 2.46
C THR A 196 15.36 14.97 3.41
N MET A 197 14.38 15.50 4.14
CA MET A 197 13.51 14.69 4.99
C MET A 197 12.70 13.68 4.17
N GLY A 198 12.10 14.16 3.08
CA GLY A 198 11.34 13.35 2.14
C GLY A 198 12.17 12.24 1.52
N TRP A 199 13.38 12.56 1.06
CA TRP A 199 14.34 11.58 0.55
C TRP A 199 14.71 10.55 1.60
N GLY A 200 14.99 10.98 2.84
CA GLY A 200 15.27 10.06 3.94
C GLY A 200 14.11 9.11 4.18
N LEU A 201 12.88 9.60 4.34
CA LEU A 201 11.73 8.72 4.56
C LEU A 201 11.50 7.70 3.43
N THR A 202 11.93 7.99 2.21
CA THR A 202 11.77 7.11 1.04
C THR A 202 13.06 6.43 0.58
N ALA A 203 14.18 6.60 1.29
CA ALA A 203 15.48 6.07 0.89
C ALA A 203 15.50 4.54 0.95
N THR A 204 16.14 3.92 -0.05
CA THR A 204 16.19 2.46 -0.29
C THR A 204 17.64 1.99 -0.49
N GLY A 205 17.88 0.67 -0.42
CA GLY A 205 19.19 0.06 -0.68
C GLY A 205 20.24 0.36 0.41
N ASP A 206 21.52 0.50 0.01
CA ASP A 206 22.65 0.81 0.92
C ASP A 206 22.48 2.13 1.70
N ASN A 207 21.62 3.03 1.22
CA ASN A 207 21.29 4.29 1.89
C ASN A 207 20.23 4.13 2.99
N TYR A 208 19.59 2.96 3.10
CA TYR A 208 18.63 2.65 4.18
C TYR A 208 19.31 2.83 5.55
N ASP A 209 20.55 2.41 5.72
CA ASP A 209 21.23 2.58 7.01
C ASP A 209 21.59 4.04 7.34
N ARG A 210 21.32 4.99 6.43
CA ARG A 210 21.57 6.44 6.59
C ARG A 210 20.33 7.32 6.38
N TRP A 211 19.16 6.72 6.13
CA TRP A 211 17.91 7.46 5.89
C TRP A 211 17.59 8.43 7.04
N TRP A 212 17.96 8.03 8.25
CA TRP A 212 17.79 8.79 9.47
C TRP A 212 18.58 10.10 9.48
N VAL A 213 19.75 10.17 8.83
CA VAL A 213 20.59 11.38 8.78
C VAL A 213 19.87 12.49 8.03
N SER A 214 19.22 12.18 6.90
CA SER A 214 18.50 13.18 6.11
C SER A 214 17.18 13.61 6.74
N VAL A 215 16.51 12.71 7.47
CA VAL A 215 15.37 13.08 8.32
C VAL A 215 15.79 13.98 9.47
N ILE A 216 16.96 13.72 10.09
CA ILE A 216 17.55 14.60 11.10
C ILE A 216 17.86 15.97 10.51
N CYS A 217 18.57 16.05 9.38
CA CYS A 217 18.89 17.33 8.75
C CYS A 217 17.64 18.13 8.38
N GLY A 218 16.61 17.46 7.87
CA GLY A 218 15.30 18.06 7.61
C GLY A 218 14.67 18.62 8.88
N LEU A 219 14.40 17.78 9.89
CA LEU A 219 13.85 18.17 11.18
C LEU A 219 14.64 19.31 11.85
N SER A 220 15.97 19.28 11.72
CA SER A 220 16.89 20.26 12.31
C SER A 220 16.74 21.67 11.72
N ALA A 221 16.27 21.76 10.48
CA ALA A 221 16.01 23.03 9.81
C ALA A 221 14.60 23.58 10.07
N PHE A 222 13.73 22.85 10.80
CA PHE A 222 12.34 23.25 11.08
C PHE A 222 12.24 24.35 12.16
N PHE A 223 13.06 24.24 13.19
CA PHE A 223 12.88 25.01 14.43
C PHE A 223 13.29 26.48 14.33
N PRO A 224 14.37 26.87 13.60
CA PRO A 224 14.70 28.30 13.44
C PRO A 224 13.58 29.05 12.70
N VAL A 225 12.91 28.37 11.76
CA VAL A 225 11.75 28.90 11.03
C VAL A 225 10.53 29.00 11.95
N LEU A 226 10.30 28.02 12.84
CA LEU A 226 9.17 27.99 13.77
C LEU A 226 9.26 29.03 14.90
N MET A 227 10.47 29.30 15.41
CA MET A 227 10.67 30.19 16.57
C MET A 227 10.93 31.66 16.20
N GLY A 228 11.14 31.97 14.91
CA GLY A 228 11.18 33.35 14.40
C GLY A 228 12.42 34.15 14.81
N GLY A 229 13.58 33.51 14.97
CA GLY A 229 14.82 34.22 15.33
C GLY A 229 16.10 33.42 15.09
N ILE A 230 17.13 34.11 14.58
CA ILE A 230 18.50 33.61 14.37
C ILE A 230 19.28 33.54 15.69
N ASP A 231 18.83 34.22 16.74
CA ASP A 231 19.52 34.27 18.04
C ASP A 231 19.41 32.95 18.82
N GLU A 232 18.41 32.10 18.52
CA GLU A 232 18.29 30.73 19.04
C GLU A 232 19.17 29.71 18.29
N LEU A 233 19.82 30.11 17.20
CA LEU A 233 20.86 29.32 16.52
C LEU A 233 22.03 28.97 17.47
N LEU A 234 22.18 29.72 18.57
CA LEU A 234 23.23 29.57 19.57
C LEU A 234 23.01 28.47 20.62
N ASN A 235 21.89 27.73 20.59
CA ASN A 235 21.80 26.48 21.38
C ASN A 235 21.70 25.22 20.50
N PRO A 236 22.72 24.94 19.67
CA PRO A 236 22.74 23.78 18.79
C PRO A 236 22.61 22.45 19.55
N LEU A 237 22.99 22.41 20.83
CA LEU A 237 22.78 21.26 21.72
C LEU A 237 21.30 21.02 22.05
N PHE A 238 20.53 22.09 22.32
CA PHE A 238 19.10 21.99 22.59
C PHE A 238 18.33 21.46 21.38
N GLY A 239 18.58 22.05 20.20
CA GLY A 239 18.03 21.56 18.94
C GLY A 239 18.40 20.10 18.74
N ALA A 240 19.69 19.76 18.73
CA ALA A 240 20.17 18.40 18.48
C ALA A 240 19.52 17.33 19.38
N ILE A 241 19.22 17.64 20.64
CA ILE A 241 18.62 16.68 21.58
C ILE A 241 17.11 16.55 21.40
N LEU A 242 16.38 17.65 21.17
CA LEU A 242 14.95 17.58 20.83
C LEU A 242 14.75 16.85 19.49
N TYR A 243 15.60 17.12 18.51
CA TYR A 243 15.58 16.42 17.22
C TYR A 243 15.99 14.96 17.34
N GLY A 244 17.03 14.65 18.12
CA GLY A 244 17.44 13.27 18.42
C GLY A 244 16.34 12.48 19.13
N SER A 245 15.58 13.15 20.00
CA SER A 245 14.43 12.59 20.73
C SER A 245 13.25 12.29 19.79
N LEU A 246 12.83 13.27 18.99
CA LEU A 246 11.79 13.09 17.97
C LEU A 246 12.19 12.02 16.96
N HIS A 247 13.46 11.97 16.59
CA HIS A 247 14.03 10.97 15.72
C HIS A 247 13.96 9.56 16.34
N ALA A 248 14.36 9.39 17.60
CA ALA A 248 14.30 8.10 18.28
C ALA A 248 12.86 7.55 18.33
N VAL A 249 11.88 8.42 18.58
CA VAL A 249 10.45 8.06 18.55
C VAL A 249 10.03 7.66 17.14
N LEU A 250 10.37 8.46 16.12
CA LEU A 250 10.01 8.20 14.73
C LEU A 250 10.65 6.90 14.20
N ALA A 251 11.94 6.67 14.45
CA ALA A 251 12.65 5.46 14.06
C ALA A 251 12.05 4.22 14.73
N PHE A 252 11.69 4.33 16.01
CA PHE A 252 11.02 3.25 16.72
C PHE A 252 9.61 2.97 16.16
N LEU A 253 8.84 4.03 15.85
CA LEU A 253 7.52 3.92 15.23
C LEU A 253 7.60 3.24 13.85
N LEU A 254 8.54 3.65 12.99
CA LEU A 254 8.74 3.07 11.66
C LEU A 254 9.06 1.57 11.75
N ARG A 255 9.96 1.18 12.65
CA ARG A 255 10.27 -0.24 12.92
C ARG A 255 9.05 -0.99 13.43
N ARG A 256 8.24 -0.39 14.31
CA ARG A 256 7.03 -1.02 14.86
C ARG A 256 5.93 -1.24 13.84
N LEU A 257 5.83 -0.38 12.84
CA LEU A 257 4.86 -0.50 11.76
C LEU A 257 5.36 -1.34 10.58
N ASN A 258 6.55 -1.95 10.70
CA ASN A 258 7.23 -2.68 9.63
C ASN A 258 7.35 -1.84 8.35
N TYR A 259 7.59 -0.54 8.51
CA TYR A 259 7.81 0.32 7.36
C TYR A 259 9.07 -0.13 6.62
N SER A 260 8.90 -0.47 5.34
CA SER A 260 10.00 -0.75 4.43
C SER A 260 9.83 0.05 3.15
N PRO A 261 10.88 0.73 2.69
CA PRO A 261 10.85 1.49 1.45
C PRO A 261 11.02 0.58 0.22
N VAL A 262 11.44 -0.68 0.40
CA VAL A 262 11.65 -1.66 -0.69
C VAL A 262 10.51 -2.67 -0.78
N HIS A 263 9.94 -3.07 0.37
CA HIS A 263 8.83 -3.99 0.43
C HIS A 263 7.56 -3.24 0.88
N ILE A 264 6.53 -3.29 0.05
CA ILE A 264 5.33 -2.51 0.29
C ILE A 264 4.46 -3.22 1.32
N TRP A 265 4.36 -2.63 2.51
CA TRP A 265 3.48 -3.08 3.61
C TRP A 265 2.29 -2.13 3.77
N THR A 266 1.10 -2.70 3.96
CA THR A 266 -0.14 -1.97 4.26
C THR A 266 -0.47 -2.04 5.75
N VAL A 267 -0.90 -0.91 6.33
CA VAL A 267 -1.29 -0.82 7.75
C VAL A 267 -2.80 -0.90 7.87
N GLU A 268 -3.34 -2.11 7.83
CA GLU A 268 -4.78 -2.33 7.65
C GLU A 268 -5.55 -2.33 8.98
N ARG A 269 -4.98 -2.96 10.02
CA ARG A 269 -5.52 -2.93 11.39
C ARG A 269 -4.49 -2.43 12.37
N LEU A 270 -4.74 -1.27 12.96
CA LEU A 270 -4.00 -0.80 14.11
C LEU A 270 -4.63 -1.30 15.40
N ARG A 271 -3.79 -1.88 16.27
CA ARG A 271 -4.19 -2.33 17.60
C ARG A 271 -3.28 -1.69 18.64
N PHE A 272 -3.90 -1.13 19.66
CA PHE A 272 -3.19 -0.67 20.84
C PHE A 272 -3.43 -1.66 21.99
N SER A 273 -2.36 -2.14 22.59
CA SER A 273 -2.41 -2.99 23.78
C SER A 273 -1.66 -2.31 24.91
N ILE A 274 -2.40 -1.94 25.96
CA ILE A 274 -1.82 -1.35 27.17
C ILE A 274 -0.83 -2.29 27.87
N ASN A 275 -1.04 -3.61 27.73
CA ASN A 275 -0.18 -4.64 28.30
C ASN A 275 1.16 -4.77 27.59
N ARG A 276 1.27 -4.26 26.35
CA ARG A 276 2.54 -4.21 25.60
C ARG A 276 3.33 -2.93 25.85
N VAL A 277 2.75 -1.94 26.53
CA VAL A 277 3.44 -0.69 26.88
C VAL A 277 4.58 -0.99 27.84
N ARG A 278 5.77 -0.49 27.53
CA ARG A 278 6.93 -0.55 28.42
C ARG A 278 6.78 0.47 29.56
N TRP A 279 6.04 0.10 30.60
CA TRP A 279 5.73 0.97 31.73
C TRP A 279 6.96 1.51 32.46
N PHE A 280 8.03 0.73 32.56
CA PHE A 280 9.29 1.21 33.13
C PHE A 280 9.88 2.40 32.35
N THR A 281 9.88 2.34 31.00
CA THR A 281 10.36 3.45 30.17
C THR A 281 9.39 4.64 30.21
N ALA A 282 8.08 4.39 30.30
CA ALA A 282 7.08 5.45 30.48
C ALA A 282 7.26 6.17 31.83
N ALA A 283 7.51 5.43 32.91
CA ALA A 283 7.73 5.99 34.25
C ALA A 283 8.99 6.87 34.29
N LEU A 284 10.09 6.43 33.66
CA LEU A 284 11.31 7.23 33.56
C LEU A 284 11.08 8.51 32.74
N GLY A 285 10.33 8.41 31.63
CA GLY A 285 9.97 9.56 30.82
C GLY A 285 9.07 10.56 31.57
N GLY A 286 8.06 10.05 32.28
CA GLY A 286 7.16 10.85 33.10
C GLY A 286 7.87 11.55 34.27
N LEU A 287 8.83 10.87 34.92
CA LEU A 287 9.67 11.49 35.96
C LEU A 287 10.50 12.65 35.40
N ALA A 288 11.09 12.49 34.21
CA ALA A 288 11.86 13.54 33.56
C ALA A 288 10.97 14.76 33.20
N VAL A 289 9.80 14.53 32.63
CA VAL A 289 8.83 15.62 32.37
C VAL A 289 8.37 16.30 33.66
N LEU A 290 8.15 15.54 34.73
CA LEU A 290 7.78 16.10 36.04
C LEU A 290 8.88 17.00 36.61
N VAL A 291 10.15 16.56 36.55
CA VAL A 291 11.30 17.36 36.98
C VAL A 291 11.38 18.67 36.20
N PHE A 292 11.13 18.63 34.88
CA PHE A 292 11.05 19.84 34.06
C PHE A 292 9.96 20.79 34.55
N VAL A 293 8.72 20.31 34.67
CA VAL A 293 7.58 21.14 35.10
C VAL A 293 7.85 21.77 36.47
N MET A 294 8.31 20.98 37.44
CA MET A 294 8.62 21.49 38.77
C MET A 294 9.73 22.55 38.76
N SER A 295 10.76 22.37 37.94
CA SER A 295 11.86 23.34 37.82
C SER A 295 11.43 24.65 37.12
N SER A 296 10.42 24.61 36.24
CA SER A 296 9.88 25.80 35.57
C SER A 296 8.92 26.64 36.43
N VAL A 297 8.34 26.06 37.49
CA VAL A 297 7.39 26.73 38.40
C VAL A 297 8.10 27.40 39.58
N LEU A 298 9.31 26.94 39.92
CA LEU A 298 10.09 27.55 40.99
C LEU A 298 10.60 28.93 40.54
N PRO A 299 10.49 29.99 41.37
CA PRO A 299 10.88 31.36 41.03
C PRO A 299 12.41 31.57 41.00
N TYR A 300 13.16 30.53 40.62
CA TYR A 300 14.62 30.55 40.60
C TYR A 300 15.10 31.09 39.25
N GLU A 301 15.86 32.17 39.28
CA GLU A 301 16.62 32.65 38.13
C GLU A 301 17.77 31.65 37.86
N PHE A 302 17.46 30.52 37.22
CA PHE A 302 18.48 29.68 36.64
C PHE A 302 19.12 30.46 35.48
N PRO A 303 20.44 30.73 35.51
CA PRO A 303 21.10 31.38 34.39
C PRO A 303 21.07 30.51 33.13
N ASP A 304 20.95 29.18 33.27
CA ASP A 304 20.91 28.23 32.15
C ASP A 304 19.62 27.38 32.16
N ARG A 305 18.67 27.70 31.27
CA ARG A 305 17.44 26.90 31.03
C ARG A 305 17.71 25.59 30.27
N LEU A 306 18.93 25.40 29.78
CA LEU A 306 19.32 24.27 28.93
C LEU A 306 19.14 22.91 29.62
N PRO A 307 19.71 22.63 30.82
CA PRO A 307 19.63 21.29 31.43
C PRO A 307 18.19 20.84 31.70
N ILE A 308 17.35 21.78 32.11
CA ILE A 308 15.92 21.58 32.37
C ILE A 308 15.21 21.17 31.07
N ALA A 309 15.46 21.89 29.98
CA ALA A 309 14.88 21.57 28.68
C ALA A 309 15.38 20.23 28.10
N LEU A 310 16.63 19.83 28.40
CA LEU A 310 17.18 18.51 28.03
C LEU A 310 16.43 17.36 28.71
N ILE A 311 16.16 17.50 30.00
CA ILE A 311 15.41 16.51 30.79
C ILE A 311 13.99 16.37 30.22
N ALA A 312 13.35 17.48 29.84
CA ALA A 312 12.02 17.48 29.23
C ALA A 312 11.99 16.74 27.88
N GLY A 313 12.91 17.09 26.98
CA GLY A 313 12.99 16.50 25.64
C GLY A 313 13.24 14.99 25.70
N PHE A 314 14.17 14.57 26.55
CA PHE A 314 14.44 13.14 26.79
C PHE A 314 13.24 12.42 27.41
N GLY A 315 12.55 13.08 28.35
CA GLY A 315 11.33 12.56 28.97
C GLY A 315 10.21 12.30 27.96
N ILE A 316 9.97 13.26 27.07
CA ILE A 316 9.00 13.14 25.97
C ILE A 316 9.39 12.01 25.02
N ALA A 317 10.68 11.87 24.68
CA ALA A 317 11.18 10.78 23.84
C ALA A 317 10.88 9.41 24.45
N LEU A 318 11.18 9.25 25.75
CA LEU A 318 10.97 8.01 26.47
C LEU A 318 9.49 7.65 26.56
N LEU A 319 8.62 8.64 26.78
CA LEU A 319 7.17 8.46 26.73
C LEU A 319 6.74 8.00 25.33
N GLY A 320 7.16 8.70 24.27
CA GLY A 320 6.83 8.32 22.90
C GLY A 320 7.27 6.90 22.53
N VAL A 321 8.52 6.52 22.87
CA VAL A 321 9.03 5.15 22.67
C VAL A 321 8.25 4.13 23.51
N ALA A 322 7.87 4.47 24.75
CA ALA A 322 7.08 3.58 25.59
C ALA A 322 5.68 3.34 25.02
N PHE A 323 4.97 4.37 24.59
CA PHE A 323 3.62 4.21 24.06
C PHE A 323 3.58 3.54 22.69
N THR A 324 4.57 3.80 21.83
CA THR A 324 4.69 3.11 20.53
C THR A 324 4.92 1.60 20.66
N THR A 325 5.41 1.10 21.80
CA THR A 325 5.48 -0.36 22.06
C THR A 325 4.10 -1.01 22.22
N GLY A 326 3.07 -0.24 22.57
CA GLY A 326 1.68 -0.70 22.64
C GLY A 326 1.06 -0.94 21.26
N LEU A 327 1.57 -0.27 20.22
CA LEU A 327 1.07 -0.33 18.85
C LEU A 327 1.51 -1.61 18.13
N SER A 328 0.58 -2.22 17.40
CA SER A 328 0.88 -3.20 16.36
C SER A 328 0.01 -2.99 15.14
N SER A 329 0.55 -3.32 13.97
CA SER A 329 -0.19 -3.36 12.71
C SER A 329 -0.34 -4.81 12.24
N ASP A 330 -1.55 -5.19 11.87
CA ASP A 330 -1.86 -6.49 11.26
C ASP A 330 -2.49 -6.27 9.87
N ARG A 331 -2.19 -7.16 8.91
CA ARG A 331 -2.89 -7.23 7.62
C ARG A 331 -4.20 -8.01 7.76
N VAL A 332 -5.22 -7.64 6.99
CA VAL A 332 -6.45 -8.41 6.88
C VAL A 332 -6.20 -9.60 5.94
N SER A 333 -6.43 -10.81 6.44
CA SER A 333 -6.29 -12.04 5.67
C SER A 333 -7.29 -12.11 4.51
N GLU A 334 -8.53 -11.65 4.74
CA GLU A 334 -9.63 -11.69 3.77
C GLU A 334 -10.08 -10.28 3.37
N SER A 335 -9.73 -9.87 2.15
CA SER A 335 -10.22 -8.60 1.59
C SER A 335 -11.63 -8.78 1.03
N LEU A 336 -12.52 -7.84 1.34
CA LEU A 336 -13.89 -7.81 0.80
C LEU A 336 -13.96 -7.03 -0.53
N ARG A 337 -13.03 -6.10 -0.71
CA ARG A 337 -12.97 -5.21 -1.88
C ARG A 337 -11.54 -5.18 -2.42
N PRO A 338 -11.34 -5.06 -3.73
CA PRO A 338 -10.01 -4.88 -4.30
C PRO A 338 -9.38 -3.59 -3.75
N ASN A 339 -8.07 -3.61 -3.50
CA ASN A 339 -7.32 -2.46 -2.98
C ASN A 339 -7.81 -2.01 -1.59
N GLN A 340 -8.34 -2.93 -0.78
CA GLN A 340 -8.82 -2.60 0.57
C GLN A 340 -7.65 -2.23 1.48
N GLY A 341 -6.55 -2.98 1.42
CA GLY A 341 -5.40 -2.74 2.30
C GLY A 341 -4.82 -1.33 2.19
N VAL A 342 -4.70 -0.80 0.97
CA VAL A 342 -4.20 0.57 0.72
C VAL A 342 -5.19 1.63 1.23
N ARG A 343 -6.49 1.39 1.09
CA ARG A 343 -7.53 2.32 1.57
C ARG A 343 -7.59 2.34 3.10
N ASP A 344 -7.52 1.17 3.72
CA ASP A 344 -7.54 1.04 5.18
C ASP A 344 -6.29 1.68 5.78
N SER A 345 -5.13 1.49 5.15
CA SER A 345 -3.87 2.17 5.48
C SER A 345 -4.01 3.70 5.44
N LEU A 346 -4.57 4.26 4.36
CA LEU A 346 -4.83 5.70 4.24
C LEU A 346 -5.78 6.21 5.35
N GLN A 347 -6.89 5.51 5.59
CA GLN A 347 -7.86 5.92 6.62
C GLN A 347 -7.26 5.87 8.03
N ASN A 348 -6.45 4.84 8.31
CA ASN A 348 -5.74 4.72 9.58
C ASN A 348 -4.71 5.83 9.75
N GLY A 349 -3.94 6.13 8.69
CA GLY A 349 -3.01 7.27 8.68
C GLY A 349 -3.70 8.59 9.00
N LEU A 350 -4.83 8.88 8.35
CA LEU A 350 -5.62 10.09 8.61
C LEU A 350 -6.17 10.15 10.04
N ARG A 351 -6.73 9.05 10.56
CA ARG A 351 -7.32 9.01 11.91
C ARG A 351 -6.25 9.21 12.99
N VAL A 352 -5.13 8.49 12.89
CA VAL A 352 -4.04 8.60 13.86
C VAL A 352 -3.36 9.96 13.73
N GLY A 353 -3.09 10.41 12.49
CA GLY A 353 -2.51 11.71 12.23
C GLY A 353 -3.34 12.85 12.80
N LEU A 354 -4.68 12.83 12.64
CA LEU A 354 -5.57 13.85 13.22
C LEU A 354 -5.56 13.82 14.75
N GLY A 355 -5.59 12.62 15.35
CA GLY A 355 -5.53 12.47 16.81
C GLY A 355 -4.22 13.03 17.38
N GLU A 356 -3.09 12.67 16.79
CA GLU A 356 -1.77 13.15 17.21
C GLU A 356 -1.59 14.65 16.97
N ALA A 357 -2.05 15.16 15.82
CA ALA A 357 -2.00 16.59 15.52
C ALA A 357 -2.82 17.42 16.51
N PHE A 358 -4.01 16.96 16.86
CA PHE A 358 -4.86 17.61 17.85
C PHE A 358 -4.23 17.58 19.26
N ALA A 359 -3.64 16.45 19.65
CA ALA A 359 -2.91 16.35 20.91
C ALA A 359 -1.70 17.30 20.95
N ALA A 360 -0.88 17.31 19.89
CA ALA A 360 0.28 18.19 19.77
C ALA A 360 -0.14 19.68 19.79
N PHE A 361 -1.23 20.04 19.11
CA PHE A 361 -1.81 21.37 19.15
C PHE A 361 -2.15 21.81 20.58
N LEU A 362 -2.96 20.99 21.29
CA LEU A 362 -3.42 21.34 22.63
C LEU A 362 -2.28 21.45 23.62
N VAL A 363 -1.34 20.50 23.58
CA VAL A 363 -0.16 20.51 24.45
C VAL A 363 0.67 21.76 24.20
N PHE A 364 0.93 22.09 22.94
CA PHE A 364 1.73 23.26 22.61
C PHE A 364 1.06 24.56 23.04
N VAL A 365 -0.22 24.76 22.70
CA VAL A 365 -0.95 26.00 23.06
C VAL A 365 -1.03 26.17 24.57
N LEU A 366 -1.24 25.08 25.31
CA LEU A 366 -1.28 25.13 26.78
C LEU A 366 0.10 25.51 27.36
N VAL A 367 1.17 24.88 26.88
CA VAL A 367 2.53 25.17 27.33
C VAL A 367 2.92 26.60 27.00
N ASP A 368 2.64 27.07 25.79
CA ASP A 368 2.91 28.45 25.38
C ASP A 368 2.12 29.46 26.23
N ALA A 369 0.84 29.20 26.49
CA ALA A 369 0.02 30.08 27.33
C ALA A 369 0.52 30.15 28.79
N ILE A 370 1.07 29.05 29.33
CA ILE A 370 1.65 29.02 30.68
C ILE A 370 2.98 29.79 30.73
N LEU A 371 3.84 29.60 29.73
CA LEU A 371 5.20 30.15 29.73
C LEU A 371 5.25 31.62 29.29
N ASN A 372 4.45 31.99 28.29
CA ASN A 372 4.50 33.29 27.62
C ASN A 372 3.23 34.12 27.83
N GLY A 373 2.22 33.58 28.51
CA GLY A 373 0.90 34.19 28.65
C GLY A 373 0.01 33.94 27.44
N TRP A 374 -1.30 34.20 27.60
CA TRP A 374 -2.26 34.00 26.52
C TRP A 374 -2.03 35.01 25.38
N SER A 375 -1.61 34.51 24.23
CA SER A 375 -1.45 35.29 23.00
C SER A 375 -2.10 34.58 21.81
N GLY A 376 -2.60 35.35 20.83
CA GLY A 376 -3.08 34.77 19.57
C GLY A 376 -1.98 34.06 18.76
N GLN A 377 -0.72 34.42 19.00
CA GLN A 377 0.45 33.85 18.32
C GLN A 377 0.72 32.40 18.73
N GLY A 378 0.47 32.04 19.99
CA GLY A 378 0.57 30.66 20.48
C GLY A 378 -0.34 29.69 19.73
N VAL A 379 -1.57 30.14 19.42
CA VAL A 379 -2.54 29.36 18.65
C VAL A 379 -2.06 29.12 17.21
N LEU A 380 -1.52 30.14 16.55
CA LEU A 380 -0.98 30.03 15.19
C LEU A 380 0.22 29.08 15.14
N ARG A 381 1.17 29.21 16.08
CA ARG A 381 2.33 28.31 16.19
C ARG A 381 1.91 26.87 16.52
N GLY A 382 0.92 26.69 17.40
CA GLY A 382 0.34 25.38 17.71
C GLY A 382 -0.29 24.71 16.48
N LEU A 383 -1.01 25.47 15.65
CA LEU A 383 -1.61 24.95 14.42
C LEU A 383 -0.54 24.47 13.43
N ASN A 384 0.59 25.18 13.33
CA ASN A 384 1.71 24.77 12.50
C ASN A 384 2.32 23.44 12.95
N ILE A 385 2.52 23.28 14.27
CA ILE A 385 2.98 22.03 14.86
C ILE A 385 1.98 20.90 14.55
N ALA A 386 0.69 21.18 14.69
CA ALA A 386 -0.36 20.21 14.36
C ALA A 386 -0.28 19.76 12.89
N ILE A 387 -0.14 20.68 11.94
CA ILE A 387 -0.02 20.38 10.51
C ILE A 387 1.24 19.53 10.23
N PHE A 388 2.35 19.87 10.87
CA PHE A 388 3.60 19.13 10.73
C PHE A 388 3.46 17.69 11.23
N PHE A 389 2.99 17.50 12.46
CA PHE A 389 2.79 16.17 13.04
C PHE A 389 1.70 15.38 12.31
N PHE A 390 0.64 16.04 11.85
CA PHE A 390 -0.37 15.43 10.99
C PHE A 390 0.28 14.84 9.74
N GLY A 391 1.06 15.62 8.99
CA GLY A 391 1.72 15.19 7.77
C GLY A 391 2.69 14.03 8.02
N LEU A 392 3.54 14.17 9.04
CA LEU A 392 4.54 13.16 9.40
C LEU A 392 3.90 11.83 9.81
N ILE A 393 2.97 11.85 10.77
CA ILE A 393 2.34 10.63 11.28
C ILE A 393 1.44 10.00 10.22
N SER A 394 0.66 10.80 9.48
CA SER A 394 -0.18 10.27 8.39
C SER A 394 0.67 9.62 7.29
N PHE A 395 1.83 10.19 6.96
CA PHE A 395 2.80 9.62 6.03
C PHE A 395 3.26 8.23 6.48
N VAL A 396 3.79 8.15 7.69
CA VAL A 396 4.38 6.94 8.27
C VAL A 396 3.35 5.83 8.44
N VAL A 397 2.16 6.16 8.91
CA VAL A 397 1.12 5.17 9.22
C VAL A 397 0.38 4.70 7.97
N GLY A 398 0.18 5.57 6.96
CA GLY A 398 -0.76 5.26 5.87
C GLY A 398 -0.36 5.75 4.49
N PHE A 399 -0.04 7.03 4.37
CA PHE A 399 0.17 7.69 3.07
C PHE A 399 1.35 7.12 2.28
N ALA A 400 2.40 6.65 2.96
CA ALA A 400 3.53 6.03 2.30
C ALA A 400 3.10 4.84 1.43
N SER A 401 2.20 3.98 1.93
CA SER A 401 1.68 2.84 1.18
C SER A 401 0.88 3.24 -0.07
N VAL A 402 0.18 4.38 -0.03
CA VAL A 402 -0.55 4.93 -1.18
C VAL A 402 0.43 5.40 -2.25
N ILE A 403 1.48 6.12 -1.85
CA ILE A 403 2.51 6.63 -2.75
C ILE A 403 3.29 5.49 -3.38
N GLN A 404 3.71 4.50 -2.58
CA GLN A 404 4.39 3.30 -3.06
C GLN A 404 3.55 2.56 -4.11
N HIS A 405 2.27 2.28 -3.84
CA HIS A 405 1.41 1.62 -4.82
C HIS A 405 1.15 2.46 -6.07
N SER A 406 1.03 3.77 -5.93
CA SER A 406 0.82 4.68 -7.06
C SER A 406 2.04 4.74 -7.96
N VAL A 407 3.24 4.88 -7.38
CA VAL A 407 4.52 4.84 -8.10
C VAL A 407 4.70 3.49 -8.80
N LEU A 408 4.49 2.38 -8.08
CA LEU A 408 4.62 1.03 -8.66
C LEU A 408 3.66 0.83 -9.83
N ARG A 409 2.38 1.19 -9.68
CA ARG A 409 1.39 1.05 -10.76
C ARG A 409 1.70 1.97 -11.95
N MET A 410 2.21 3.16 -11.69
CA MET A 410 2.64 4.07 -12.74
C MET A 410 3.80 3.49 -13.55
N LEU A 411 4.81 2.92 -12.89
CA LEU A 411 5.93 2.25 -13.55
C LEU A 411 5.47 1.01 -14.35
N LEU A 412 4.62 0.16 -13.76
CA LEU A 412 4.05 -1.01 -14.44
C LEU A 412 3.23 -0.61 -15.67
N PHE A 413 2.48 0.50 -15.57
CA PHE A 413 1.72 1.05 -16.69
C PHE A 413 2.63 1.61 -17.79
N TRP A 414 3.70 2.32 -17.44
CA TRP A 414 4.66 2.85 -18.40
C TRP A 414 5.46 1.77 -19.14
N GLN A 415 5.64 0.60 -18.53
CA GLN A 415 6.22 -0.58 -19.16
C GLN A 415 5.19 -1.43 -19.93
N SER A 416 3.94 -0.94 -20.07
CA SER A 416 2.83 -1.65 -20.74
C SER A 416 2.48 -3.02 -20.13
N LEU A 417 2.89 -3.28 -18.88
CA LEU A 417 2.65 -4.56 -18.19
C LEU A 417 1.24 -4.68 -17.62
N ILE A 418 0.65 -3.54 -17.23
CA ILE A 418 -0.74 -3.46 -16.76
C ILE A 418 -1.45 -2.26 -17.38
N PRO A 419 -2.78 -2.34 -17.60
CA PRO A 419 -3.58 -1.16 -17.95
C PRO A 419 -3.80 -0.24 -16.74
N TRP A 420 -4.03 1.05 -17.01
CA TRP A 420 -4.28 2.09 -15.99
C TRP A 420 -5.38 1.70 -14.99
N ASN A 421 -6.54 1.27 -15.49
CA ASN A 421 -7.63 0.74 -14.66
C ASN A 421 -7.46 -0.77 -14.43
N TYR A 422 -6.42 -1.16 -13.71
CA TYR A 422 -6.07 -2.57 -13.51
C TYR A 422 -7.17 -3.37 -12.79
N VAL A 423 -7.87 -2.77 -11.82
CA VAL A 423 -9.04 -3.43 -11.17
C VAL A 423 -10.17 -3.66 -12.17
N GLY A 424 -10.42 -2.70 -13.06
CA GLY A 424 -11.37 -2.82 -14.16
C GLY A 424 -11.01 -3.98 -15.10
N PHE A 425 -9.73 -4.08 -15.44
CA PHE A 425 -9.17 -5.17 -16.25
C PHE A 425 -9.36 -6.54 -15.60
N LEU A 426 -8.98 -6.70 -14.33
CA LEU A 426 -9.15 -7.97 -13.62
C LEU A 426 -10.62 -8.39 -13.51
N ASN A 427 -11.52 -7.43 -13.29
CA ASN A 427 -12.96 -7.70 -13.32
C ASN A 427 -13.46 -8.07 -14.72
N HIS A 428 -12.87 -7.52 -15.78
CA HIS A 428 -13.18 -7.91 -17.15
C HIS A 428 -12.68 -9.33 -17.44
N ALA A 429 -11.42 -9.66 -17.13
CA ALA A 429 -10.89 -11.02 -17.26
C ALA A 429 -11.70 -12.04 -16.43
N ALA A 430 -12.26 -11.63 -15.30
CA ALA A 430 -13.20 -12.46 -14.53
C ALA A 430 -14.55 -12.67 -15.23
N ARG A 431 -15.06 -11.68 -15.98
CA ARG A 431 -16.25 -11.85 -16.83
C ARG A 431 -16.00 -12.77 -18.02
N LEU A 432 -14.78 -12.79 -18.54
CA LEU A 432 -14.32 -13.76 -19.54
C LEU A 432 -14.05 -15.15 -18.94
N ALA A 433 -14.31 -15.38 -17.66
CA ALA A 433 -13.99 -16.62 -16.94
C ALA A 433 -12.53 -17.10 -17.12
N LEU A 434 -11.60 -16.19 -17.35
CA LEU A 434 -10.15 -16.45 -17.28
C LEU A 434 -9.68 -16.35 -15.82
N LEU A 435 -10.29 -15.42 -15.08
CA LEU A 435 -10.13 -15.27 -13.63
C LEU A 435 -11.45 -15.55 -12.91
N LYS A 436 -11.35 -15.79 -11.60
CA LYS A 436 -12.47 -15.81 -10.66
C LYS A 436 -12.18 -14.84 -9.53
N ARG A 437 -13.14 -13.98 -9.24
CA ARG A 437 -13.06 -13.03 -8.12
C ARG A 437 -13.62 -13.67 -6.85
N VAL A 438 -12.86 -13.61 -5.76
CA VAL A 438 -13.23 -14.07 -4.42
C VAL A 438 -13.01 -12.91 -3.45
N GLY A 439 -14.11 -12.23 -3.06
CA GLY A 439 -14.02 -11.00 -2.27
C GLY A 439 -13.31 -9.86 -3.02
N GLY A 440 -12.19 -9.41 -2.47
CA GLY A 440 -11.27 -8.45 -3.08
C GLY A 440 -10.11 -9.07 -3.86
N SER A 441 -10.03 -10.41 -3.89
CA SER A 441 -8.93 -11.15 -4.51
C SER A 441 -9.34 -11.78 -5.84
N TYR A 442 -8.34 -12.13 -6.65
CA TYR A 442 -8.48 -12.76 -7.95
C TYR A 442 -7.67 -14.06 -7.97
N ILE A 443 -8.26 -15.12 -8.52
CA ILE A 443 -7.58 -16.38 -8.79
C ILE A 443 -7.76 -16.71 -10.27
N PHE A 444 -6.78 -17.37 -10.88
CA PHE A 444 -7.07 -18.05 -12.15
C PHE A 444 -8.13 -19.11 -11.91
N ILE A 445 -9.03 -19.31 -12.87
CA ILE A 445 -10.08 -20.33 -12.72
C ILE A 445 -9.48 -21.70 -12.40
N HIS A 446 -8.33 -22.03 -13.01
CA HIS A 446 -7.59 -23.26 -12.79
C HIS A 446 -6.08 -22.99 -12.69
N ARG A 447 -5.36 -23.80 -11.89
CA ARG A 447 -3.89 -23.77 -11.78
C ARG A 447 -3.19 -24.00 -13.12
N TYR A 448 -3.57 -25.04 -13.87
CA TYR A 448 -3.05 -25.25 -15.23
C TYR A 448 -3.27 -24.08 -16.20
N LEU A 449 -4.35 -23.28 -16.05
CA LEU A 449 -4.52 -22.08 -16.88
C LEU A 449 -3.50 -21.00 -16.52
N LEU A 450 -3.19 -20.84 -15.23
CA LEU A 450 -2.09 -20.00 -14.77
C LEU A 450 -0.76 -20.50 -15.35
N GLU A 451 -0.48 -21.81 -15.27
CA GLU A 451 0.75 -22.39 -15.81
C GLU A 451 0.86 -22.16 -17.33
N TYR A 452 -0.21 -22.39 -18.08
CA TYR A 452 -0.28 -22.09 -19.52
C TYR A 452 0.04 -20.62 -19.83
N PHE A 453 -0.61 -19.65 -19.16
CA PHE A 453 -0.30 -18.23 -19.38
C PHE A 453 1.14 -17.88 -19.00
N ALA A 454 1.68 -18.49 -17.95
CA ALA A 454 3.05 -18.26 -17.50
C ALA A 454 4.11 -18.84 -18.45
N ASP A 455 3.79 -19.95 -19.14
CA ASP A 455 4.68 -20.59 -20.12
C ASP A 455 4.67 -19.88 -21.47
N GLN A 456 3.51 -19.34 -21.89
CA GLN A 456 3.39 -18.56 -23.12
C GLN A 456 3.98 -17.15 -23.00
N TYR A 457 4.18 -16.65 -21.79
CA TYR A 457 4.70 -15.30 -21.58
C TYR A 457 6.22 -15.25 -21.80
N VAL A 458 6.62 -14.77 -22.97
CA VAL A 458 7.99 -14.39 -23.27
C VAL A 458 8.22 -12.97 -22.78
N GLU A 459 9.22 -12.79 -21.92
CA GLU A 459 9.61 -11.46 -21.45
C GLU A 459 10.25 -10.72 -22.63
N ALA A 460 9.71 -9.55 -22.98
CA ALA A 460 10.36 -8.69 -23.96
C ALA A 460 11.72 -8.29 -23.38
N GLU A 461 12.82 -8.63 -24.07
CA GLU A 461 14.14 -8.11 -23.73
C GLU A 461 14.08 -6.58 -23.79
N ALA A 462 14.33 -5.93 -22.65
CA ALA A 462 14.24 -4.49 -22.46
C ALA A 462 15.47 -3.75 -22.98
#